data_AF-A0A1A9VTU1-F1
#
_entry.id   AF-A0A1A9VTU1-F1
#
_cell.length_a   1.000
_cell.length_b   1.000
_cell.length_c   1.000
_cell.angle_alpha   90.00
_cell.angle_beta   90.00
_cell.angle_gamma   90.00
#
_symmetry.space_group_name_H-M   'P 1'
#
loop_
_entity.id
_entity.type
_entity.pdbx_description
1 polymer ?
#
loop_
_entity_poly.entity_id
_entity_poly.type
_entity_poly.pdbx_seq_one_letter_code
_entity_poly.pdbx_strand_id
1 'polypeptide(L)'
;MKLLEHFSHFTTRTKVTNVPEEAIKEPEIADFVDQMIKMLRKYNCVGIAAPQIGISLRIIVMECKENLKEKFSKEVYLAREMSTLPLTVMINPTLKVLDYDKRWNARLAQHEMDHLDGKLYIDHMDPSTFHCTCWEVVNRKAGRVEIPFYK
;
A
#
# COMPACT_ATOMS: atom_id res chain seq x y z
N MET A 1 11.45 -1.94 22.03
CA MET A 1 10.06 -2.33 22.35
C MET A 1 9.22 -1.17 22.89
N LYS A 2 9.79 -0.01 23.27
CA LYS A 2 9.00 1.11 23.84
C LYS A 2 8.44 2.07 22.78
N LEU A 3 9.06 2.16 21.61
CA LEU A 3 8.68 3.15 20.60
C LEU A 3 7.46 2.69 19.82
N LEU A 4 7.48 1.46 19.28
CA LEU A 4 6.36 0.95 18.47
C LEU A 4 5.08 0.76 19.28
N GLU A 5 5.20 0.38 20.56
CA GLU A 5 4.06 0.31 21.49
C GLU A 5 3.37 1.67 21.65
N HIS A 6 4.15 2.76 21.76
CA HIS A 6 3.61 4.12 21.87
C HIS A 6 2.82 4.56 20.64
N PHE A 7 3.16 4.05 19.45
CA PHE A 7 2.51 4.39 18.18
C PHE A 7 1.46 3.36 17.73
N SER A 8 1.15 2.37 18.58
CA SER A 8 0.20 1.30 18.31
C SER A 8 -1.25 1.75 18.53
N HIS A 9 -1.80 2.51 17.58
CA HIS A 9 -3.20 2.94 17.59
C HIS A 9 -3.84 2.70 16.22
N PHE A 10 -5.01 2.05 16.22
CA PHE A 10 -5.61 1.46 15.03
C PHE A 10 -6.43 2.47 14.24
N THR A 11 -5.78 3.33 13.44
CA THR A 11 -6.49 4.20 12.49
C THR A 11 -5.69 4.47 11.22
N THR A 12 -6.14 3.93 10.08
CA THR A 12 -5.68 4.33 8.73
C THR A 12 -6.23 5.70 8.29
N ARG A 13 -6.94 6.39 9.18
CA ARG A 13 -7.62 7.68 8.96
C ARG A 13 -6.97 8.85 9.71
N THR A 14 -5.91 8.59 10.45
CA THR A 14 -5.20 9.64 11.22
C THR A 14 -3.87 9.93 10.56
N LYS A 15 -3.52 11.21 10.47
CA LYS A 15 -2.20 11.65 10.02
C LYS A 15 -1.14 11.14 10.97
N VAL A 16 -0.08 10.55 10.42
CA VAL A 16 0.98 9.94 11.22
C VAL A 16 2.16 10.86 11.51
N THR A 17 2.94 10.49 12.51
CA THR A 17 4.10 11.25 12.97
C THR A 17 5.38 10.80 12.26
N ASN A 18 6.33 11.73 12.13
CA ASN A 18 7.66 11.39 11.65
C ASN A 18 8.35 10.44 12.64
N VAL A 19 9.18 9.55 12.11
CA VAL A 19 10.17 8.82 12.90
C VAL A 19 11.21 9.85 13.39
N PRO A 20 11.51 9.92 14.70
CA PRO A 20 12.60 10.76 15.20
C PRO A 20 13.93 10.41 14.52
N GLU A 21 14.75 11.40 14.16
CA GLU A 21 15.95 11.18 13.35
C GLU A 21 16.96 10.26 14.05
N GLU A 22 17.07 10.39 15.37
CA GLU A 22 17.86 9.56 16.26
C GLU A 22 17.39 8.10 16.25
N ALA A 23 16.09 7.86 16.05
CA ALA A 23 15.49 6.53 16.08
C ALA A 23 15.62 5.79 14.75
N ILE A 24 15.92 6.47 13.63
CA ILE A 24 15.96 5.87 12.28
C ILE A 24 16.96 4.69 12.21
N LYS A 25 18.08 4.81 12.92
CA LYS A 25 19.15 3.79 12.94
C LYS A 25 18.99 2.76 14.06
N GLU A 26 17.96 2.90 14.89
CA GLU A 26 17.73 1.97 15.99
C GLU A 26 17.32 0.60 15.44
N PRO A 27 17.79 -0.51 16.06
CA PRO A 27 17.42 -1.86 15.66
C PRO A 27 15.90 -2.08 15.61
N GLU A 28 15.15 -1.40 16.49
CA GLU A 28 13.69 -1.49 16.54
C GLU A 28 13.02 -1.04 15.23
N ILE A 29 13.56 -0.02 14.55
CA ILE A 29 13.03 0.44 13.24
C ILE A 29 13.45 -0.53 12.12
N ALA A 30 14.69 -1.03 12.15
CA ALA A 30 15.16 -2.01 11.17
C ALA A 30 14.32 -3.31 11.22
N ASP A 31 14.10 -3.85 12.42
CA ASP A 31 13.28 -5.04 12.64
C ASP A 31 11.84 -4.84 12.15
N PHE A 32 11.28 -3.64 12.37
CA PHE A 32 9.94 -3.29 11.91
C PHE A 32 9.86 -3.19 10.38
N VAL A 33 10.84 -2.55 9.74
CA VAL A 33 10.93 -2.50 8.27
C VAL A 33 11.04 -3.91 7.70
N ASP A 34 11.82 -4.79 8.31
CA ASP A 34 11.91 -6.20 7.90
C ASP A 34 10.56 -6.93 8.01
N GLN A 35 9.77 -6.65 9.06
CA GLN A 35 8.40 -7.16 9.18
C GLN A 35 7.49 -6.64 8.07
N MET A 36 7.55 -5.34 7.73
CA MET A 36 6.81 -4.76 6.62
C MET A 36 7.15 -5.44 5.28
N ILE A 37 8.45 -5.67 5.02
CA ILE A 37 8.92 -6.36 3.82
C ILE A 37 8.40 -7.80 3.75
N LYS A 38 8.43 -8.52 4.88
CA LYS A 38 7.87 -9.88 4.97
C LYS A 38 6.37 -9.88 4.64
N MET A 39 5.60 -8.91 5.14
CA MET A 39 4.17 -8.79 4.87
C MET A 39 3.89 -8.46 3.40
N LEU A 40 4.60 -7.48 2.84
CA LEU A 40 4.48 -7.11 1.42
C LEU A 40 4.63 -8.35 0.52
N ARG A 41 5.67 -9.15 0.77
CA ARG A 41 5.95 -10.36 -0.02
C ARG A 41 4.98 -11.49 0.26
N LYS A 42 4.58 -11.71 1.53
CA LYS A 42 3.62 -12.75 1.92
C LYS A 42 2.26 -12.55 1.25
N TYR A 43 1.77 -11.31 1.22
CA TYR A 43 0.46 -10.99 0.63
C TYR A 43 0.54 -10.59 -0.85
N ASN A 44 1.73 -10.64 -1.46
CA ASN A 44 1.97 -10.25 -2.84
C ASN A 44 1.48 -8.82 -3.18
N CYS A 45 1.61 -7.90 -2.23
CA CYS A 45 1.32 -6.48 -2.43
C CYS A 45 2.49 -5.80 -3.15
N VAL A 46 2.23 -4.64 -3.77
CA VAL A 46 3.27 -3.83 -4.42
C VAL A 46 3.77 -2.68 -3.53
N GLY A 47 3.02 -2.37 -2.47
CA GLY A 47 3.35 -1.36 -1.48
C GLY A 47 2.65 -1.64 -0.16
N ILE A 48 3.20 -1.10 0.92
CA ILE A 48 2.61 -1.10 2.26
C ILE A 48 3.10 0.13 3.04
N ALA A 49 2.19 0.75 3.78
CA ALA A 49 2.47 1.83 4.72
C ALA A 49 2.33 1.35 6.17
N ALA A 50 3.16 1.85 7.08
CA ALA A 50 3.11 1.49 8.50
C ALA A 50 1.72 1.59 9.16
N PRO A 51 0.85 2.57 8.81
CA PRO A 51 -0.49 2.68 9.41
C PRO A 51 -1.39 1.48 9.10
N GLN A 52 -1.18 0.80 7.97
CA GLN A 52 -1.96 -0.38 7.59
C GLN A 52 -1.69 -1.59 8.50
N ILE A 53 -0.57 -1.58 9.21
CA ILE A 53 -0.20 -2.59 10.21
C ILE A 53 -0.27 -2.05 11.64
N GLY A 54 -0.97 -0.93 11.83
CA GLY A 54 -1.29 -0.38 13.15
C GLY A 54 -0.20 0.50 13.76
N ILE A 55 0.83 0.88 13.02
CA ILE A 55 1.90 1.75 13.51
C ILE A 55 1.78 3.14 12.89
N SER A 56 1.58 4.15 13.75
CA SER A 56 1.39 5.55 13.34
C SER A 56 2.69 6.28 13.05
N LEU A 57 3.56 5.70 12.19
CA LEU A 57 4.83 6.29 11.77
C LEU A 57 4.88 6.52 10.26
N ARG A 58 5.64 7.52 9.81
CA ARG A 58 5.85 7.83 8.39
C ARG A 58 6.87 6.92 7.73
N ILE A 59 6.48 5.66 7.50
CA ILE A 59 7.29 4.66 6.83
C ILE A 59 6.45 3.99 5.74
N ILE A 60 7.02 3.89 4.54
CA ILE A 60 6.45 3.14 3.41
C ILE A 60 7.49 2.19 2.83
N VAL A 61 7.01 1.05 2.33
CA VAL A 61 7.81 0.05 1.62
C VAL A 61 7.13 -0.26 0.30
N MET A 62 7.88 -0.24 -0.79
CA MET A 62 7.38 -0.51 -2.14
C MET A 62 8.30 -1.49 -2.87
N GLU A 63 7.72 -2.43 -3.61
CA GLU A 63 8.46 -3.40 -4.44
C GLU A 63 7.56 -3.86 -5.61
N CYS A 64 8.03 -3.69 -6.84
CA CYS A 64 7.34 -4.16 -8.05
C CYS A 64 8.30 -5.03 -8.87
N LYS A 65 8.19 -6.35 -8.70
CA LYS A 65 9.03 -7.35 -9.39
C LYS A 65 8.52 -7.69 -10.78
N GLU A 66 9.39 -8.20 -11.64
CA GLU A 66 9.04 -8.58 -13.02
C GLU A 66 7.97 -9.68 -13.09
N ASN A 67 7.94 -10.60 -12.14
CA ASN A 67 6.95 -11.69 -12.09
C ASN A 67 5.51 -11.18 -11.91
N LEU A 68 5.30 -9.90 -11.56
CA LEU A 68 3.97 -9.30 -11.61
C LEU A 68 3.42 -9.24 -13.04
N LYS A 69 4.27 -9.21 -14.08
CA LYS A 69 3.84 -9.28 -15.50
C LYS A 69 2.98 -10.52 -15.77
N GLU A 70 3.27 -11.63 -15.11
CA GLU A 70 2.55 -12.90 -15.28
C GLU A 70 1.14 -12.86 -14.68
N LYS A 71 0.86 -11.90 -13.77
CA LYS A 71 -0.47 -11.73 -13.14
C LYS A 71 -1.43 -10.88 -13.97
N PHE A 72 -0.95 -10.22 -15.02
CA PHE A 72 -1.75 -9.32 -15.84
C PHE A 72 -1.69 -9.73 -17.31
N SER A 73 -2.76 -9.47 -18.06
CA SER A 73 -2.67 -9.55 -19.52
C SER A 73 -1.68 -8.50 -20.05
N LYS A 74 -1.04 -8.80 -21.18
CA LYS A 74 -0.10 -7.88 -21.83
C LYS A 74 -0.73 -6.50 -22.11
N GLU A 75 -1.99 -6.49 -22.50
CA GLU A 75 -2.77 -5.28 -22.78
C GLU A 75 -2.93 -4.41 -21.52
N VAL A 76 -3.29 -5.01 -20.39
CA VAL A 76 -3.43 -4.29 -19.10
C VAL A 76 -2.09 -3.77 -18.62
N TYR A 77 -1.03 -4.56 -18.75
CA TYR A 77 0.31 -4.15 -18.34
C TYR A 77 0.80 -2.91 -19.10
N LEU A 78 0.59 -2.89 -20.43
CA LEU A 78 0.94 -1.77 -21.30
C LEU A 78 0.06 -0.54 -21.04
N ALA A 79 -1.26 -0.72 -20.96
CA ALA A 79 -2.21 0.37 -20.75
C ALA A 79 -2.03 1.08 -19.40
N ARG A 80 -1.49 0.38 -18.40
CA ARG A 80 -1.19 0.94 -17.07
C ARG A 80 0.20 1.54 -16.94
N GLU A 81 1.00 1.50 -18.00
CA GLU A 81 2.43 1.90 -18.00
C GLU A 81 3.19 1.26 -16.83
N MET A 82 2.93 -0.03 -16.60
CA MET A 82 3.54 -0.76 -15.49
C MET A 82 5.04 -0.92 -15.73
N SER A 83 5.81 -0.64 -14.69
CA SER A 83 7.25 -0.81 -14.67
C SER A 83 7.70 -1.50 -13.38
N THR A 84 8.94 -1.98 -13.38
CA THR A 84 9.54 -2.55 -12.18
C THR A 84 9.96 -1.44 -11.21
N LEU A 85 10.02 -1.82 -9.94
CA LEU A 85 10.52 -0.99 -8.86
C LEU A 85 11.31 -1.91 -7.92
N PRO A 86 12.64 -1.72 -7.76
CA PRO A 86 13.39 -2.47 -6.76
C PRO A 86 12.84 -2.18 -5.37
N LEU A 87 13.09 -3.09 -4.42
CA LEU A 87 12.69 -2.88 -3.04
C LEU A 87 13.16 -1.52 -2.54
N THR A 88 12.21 -0.66 -2.21
CA THR A 88 12.45 0.72 -1.82
C THR A 88 11.75 0.97 -0.50
N VAL A 89 12.52 1.39 0.50
CA VAL A 89 12.02 1.80 1.82
C VAL A 89 12.21 3.30 1.92
N MET A 90 11.17 4.02 2.33
CA MET A 90 11.25 5.45 2.59
C MET A 90 10.77 5.75 4.01
N ILE A 91 11.59 6.47 4.75
CA ILE A 91 11.31 6.95 6.11
C ILE A 91 11.19 8.46 6.05
N ASN A 92 10.14 9.01 6.67
CA ASN A 92 9.78 10.42 6.60
C ASN A 92 9.71 11.01 5.18
N PRO A 93 9.10 10.29 4.19
CA PRO A 93 9.04 10.80 2.83
C PRO A 93 8.19 12.08 2.70
N THR A 94 8.56 12.90 1.72
CA THR A 94 7.76 14.03 1.22
C THR A 94 7.53 13.85 -0.27
N LEU A 95 6.33 14.21 -0.75
CA LEU A 95 5.98 14.12 -2.17
C LEU A 95 5.76 15.51 -2.76
N LYS A 96 6.35 15.75 -3.93
CA LYS A 96 6.14 16.96 -4.75
C LYS A 96 5.79 16.53 -6.16
N VAL A 97 4.68 17.04 -6.69
CA VAL A 97 4.28 16.81 -8.08
C VAL A 97 5.21 17.59 -9.02
N LEU A 98 5.77 16.90 -10.02
CA LEU A 98 6.66 17.48 -11.03
C LEU A 98 5.95 17.66 -12.37
N ASP A 99 5.14 16.68 -12.76
CA ASP A 99 4.32 16.65 -13.96
C ASP A 99 3.05 15.80 -13.71
N TYR A 100 2.21 15.65 -14.73
CA TYR A 100 0.97 14.87 -14.67
C TYR A 100 1.00 13.62 -15.58
N ASP A 101 2.20 13.18 -15.98
CA ASP A 101 2.36 11.97 -16.79
C ASP A 101 1.98 10.74 -15.95
N LYS A 102 1.20 9.83 -16.55
CA LYS A 102 0.63 8.69 -15.83
C LYS A 102 1.62 7.54 -15.71
N ARG A 103 2.45 7.57 -14.67
CA ARG A 103 3.43 6.49 -14.40
C ARG A 103 2.98 5.58 -13.28
N TRP A 104 3.11 4.26 -13.47
CA TRP A 104 2.74 3.26 -12.46
C TRP A 104 3.43 3.46 -11.11
N ASN A 105 4.75 3.65 -11.12
CA ASN A 105 5.52 3.85 -9.88
C ASN A 105 5.12 5.15 -9.15
N ALA A 106 4.75 6.20 -9.90
CA ALA A 106 4.26 7.45 -9.30
C ALA A 106 2.87 7.26 -8.67
N ARG A 107 1.97 6.48 -9.30
CA ARG A 107 0.68 6.11 -8.72
C ARG A 107 0.86 5.31 -7.43
N LEU A 108 1.77 4.33 -7.44
CA LEU A 108 2.09 3.52 -6.27
C LEU A 108 2.59 4.40 -5.12
N ALA A 109 3.56 5.28 -5.38
CA ALA A 109 4.07 6.21 -4.38
C ALA A 109 2.96 7.12 -3.82
N GLN A 110 2.11 7.70 -4.68
CA GLN A 110 0.97 8.52 -4.23
C GLN A 110 0.02 7.74 -3.32
N HIS A 111 -0.31 6.49 -3.68
CA HIS A 111 -1.18 5.64 -2.86
C HIS A 111 -0.60 5.37 -1.46
N GLU A 112 0.69 5.01 -1.38
CA GLU A 112 1.32 4.75 -0.07
C GLU A 112 1.49 6.03 0.74
N MET A 113 1.74 7.17 0.08
CA MET A 113 1.81 8.48 0.73
C MET A 113 0.45 8.91 1.31
N ASP A 114 -0.65 8.63 0.64
CA ASP A 114 -2.01 8.94 1.13
C ASP A 114 -2.30 8.25 2.47
N HIS A 115 -1.87 7.00 2.65
CA HIS A 115 -1.99 6.30 3.94
C HIS A 115 -1.27 7.03 5.08
N LEU A 116 -0.17 7.73 4.80
CA LEU A 116 0.55 8.51 5.82
C LEU A 116 -0.22 9.74 6.29
N ASP A 117 -1.15 10.22 5.47
CA ASP A 117 -1.98 11.39 5.74
C ASP A 117 -3.43 11.00 6.09
N GLY A 118 -3.71 9.71 6.32
CA GLY A 118 -5.02 9.21 6.71
C GLY A 118 -6.03 9.14 5.56
N LYS A 119 -5.57 9.20 4.32
CA LYS A 119 -6.40 9.16 3.10
C LYS A 119 -6.39 7.77 2.50
N LEU A 120 -7.52 7.39 1.91
CA LEU A 120 -7.70 6.13 1.21
C LEU A 120 -8.09 6.40 -0.24
N TYR A 121 -7.90 5.41 -1.11
CA TYR A 121 -8.25 5.55 -2.53
C TYR A 121 -9.72 5.93 -2.77
N ILE A 122 -10.63 5.51 -1.87
CA ILE A 122 -12.05 5.83 -1.93
C ILE A 122 -12.34 7.32 -1.75
N ASP A 123 -11.40 8.09 -1.20
CA ASP A 123 -11.52 9.55 -1.06
C ASP A 123 -11.20 10.28 -2.39
N HIS A 124 -10.62 9.58 -3.37
CA HIS A 124 -10.16 10.12 -4.65
C HIS A 124 -10.80 9.48 -5.89
N MET A 125 -11.38 8.29 -5.76
CA MET A 125 -11.92 7.53 -6.89
C MET A 125 -13.19 8.17 -7.47
N ASP A 126 -13.49 7.88 -8.74
CA ASP A 126 -14.81 8.11 -9.32
C ASP A 126 -15.82 7.11 -8.73
N PRO A 127 -16.83 7.56 -7.95
CA PRO A 127 -17.78 6.67 -7.29
C PRO A 127 -18.54 5.75 -8.25
N SER A 128 -18.73 6.19 -9.50
CA SER A 128 -19.44 5.40 -10.52
C SER A 128 -18.67 4.16 -10.96
N THR A 129 -17.35 4.14 -10.73
CA THR A 129 -16.47 3.00 -11.06
C THR A 129 -16.32 2.00 -9.92
N PHE A 130 -16.91 2.26 -8.75
CA PHE A 130 -16.80 1.38 -7.60
C PHE A 130 -17.64 0.12 -7.78
N HIS A 131 -16.98 -1.05 -7.79
CA HIS A 131 -17.67 -2.33 -7.96
C HIS A 131 -17.05 -3.43 -7.08
N CYS A 132 -17.88 -4.37 -6.59
CA CYS A 132 -17.36 -5.64 -6.05
C CYS A 132 -16.71 -6.44 -7.17
N THR A 133 -15.49 -6.92 -6.95
CA THR A 133 -14.83 -7.90 -7.83
C THR A 133 -15.60 -9.22 -7.91
N CYS A 134 -16.40 -9.51 -6.89
CA CYS A 134 -17.26 -10.69 -6.81
C CYS A 134 -18.55 -10.59 -7.63
N TRP A 135 -18.94 -9.41 -8.13
CA TRP A 135 -20.24 -9.22 -8.80
C TRP A 135 -20.40 -10.08 -10.03
N GLU A 136 -19.34 -10.29 -10.81
CA GLU A 136 -19.40 -11.21 -11.94
C GLU A 136 -19.73 -12.65 -11.52
N VAL A 137 -19.19 -13.08 -10.37
CA VAL A 137 -19.46 -14.41 -9.82
C VAL A 137 -20.89 -14.47 -9.29
N VAL A 138 -21.35 -13.43 -8.59
CA VAL A 138 -22.72 -13.31 -8.10
C VAL A 138 -23.71 -13.39 -9.27
N ASN A 139 -23.47 -12.62 -10.33
CA ASN A 139 -24.31 -12.57 -11.53
C ASN A 139 -24.33 -13.93 -12.25
N ARG A 140 -23.17 -14.55 -12.45
CA ARG A 140 -23.06 -15.91 -13.04
C ARG A 140 -23.79 -16.97 -12.23
N LYS A 141 -23.80 -16.84 -10.90
CA LYS A 141 -24.49 -17.77 -9.99
C LYS A 141 -25.93 -17.35 -9.68
N ALA A 142 -26.49 -16.37 -10.39
CA ALA A 142 -27.84 -15.85 -10.18
C ALA A 142 -28.13 -15.51 -8.69
N GLY A 143 -27.15 -14.89 -8.02
CA GLY A 143 -27.26 -14.51 -6.60
C GLY A 143 -26.90 -15.61 -5.60
N ARG A 144 -26.63 -16.86 -6.03
CA ARG A 144 -26.24 -17.96 -5.12
C ARG A 144 -24.73 -18.00 -4.92
N VAL A 145 -24.21 -17.09 -4.12
CA VAL A 145 -22.81 -17.06 -3.68
C VAL A 145 -22.72 -17.16 -2.17
N GLU A 146 -21.89 -18.08 -1.67
CA GLU A 146 -21.39 -18.01 -0.31
C GLU A 146 -20.20 -17.04 -0.30
N ILE A 147 -20.28 -16.02 0.55
CA ILE A 147 -19.16 -15.10 0.79
C ILE A 147 -18.51 -15.59 2.09
N PRO A 148 -17.39 -16.34 2.02
CA PRO A 148 -16.73 -16.80 3.22
C PRO A 148 -16.15 -15.60 3.96
N PHE A 149 -16.60 -15.38 5.19
CA PHE A 149 -15.95 -14.46 6.12
C PHE A 149 -14.92 -15.27 6.91
N TYR A 150 -13.64 -15.12 6.58
CA TYR A 150 -12.57 -15.66 7.40
C TYR A 150 -12.45 -14.79 8.66
N LYS A 151 -12.81 -15.36 9.82
CA LYS A 151 -12.54 -14.78 11.13
C LYS A 151 -11.06 -14.85 11.46
#